data_AF-K1TB48-F1
#
_entry.id   AF-K1TB48-F1
#
_cell.length_a   1.000
_cell.length_b   1.000
_cell.length_c   1.000
_cell.angle_alpha   90.00
_cell.angle_beta   90.00
_cell.angle_gamma   90.00
#
_symmetry.space_group_name_H-M   'P 1'
#
loop_
_entity.id
_entity.type
_entity.pdbx_description
1 polymer ?
#
loop_
_entity_poly.entity_id
_entity_poly.type
_entity_poly.pdbx_seq_one_letter_code
_entity_poly.pdbx_strand_id
1 'polypeptide(L)' 'MVKEPFISLVLPETVLGDNRLTYFERILLIDIVSLCKKNGYCWPTNRYFMNKFNCTKPTVSKSISSLSKYGY' A
#
# COMPACT_ATOMS: atom_id res chain seq x y z
N MET A 1 -16.10 -10.78 -20.82
CA MET A 1 -14.90 -11.04 -20.02
C MET A 1 -14.64 -9.82 -19.14
N VAL A 2 -14.62 -9.97 -17.82
CA VAL A 2 -14.22 -8.88 -16.91
C VAL A 2 -12.72 -8.67 -17.13
N LYS A 3 -12.31 -7.49 -17.62
CA LYS A 3 -10.89 -7.16 -17.74
C LYS A 3 -10.27 -7.18 -16.34
N GLU A 4 -9.16 -7.90 -16.20
CA GLU A 4 -8.38 -7.86 -14.97
C GLU A 4 -7.88 -6.42 -14.73
N PRO A 5 -8.11 -5.85 -13.54
CA PRO A 5 -7.63 -4.50 -13.24
C PRO A 5 -6.11 -4.52 -13.03
N PHE A 6 -5.39 -3.60 -13.68
CA PHE A 6 -3.96 -3.39 -13.46
C PHE A 6 -3.69 -2.06 -12.73
N ILE A 7 -2.61 -2.03 -11.95
CA ILE A 7 -2.16 -0.81 -11.26
C ILE A 7 -1.12 -0.10 -12.15
N SER A 8 -1.37 1.16 -12.50
CA SER A 8 -0.41 2.03 -13.20
C SER A 8 -0.07 3.24 -12.35
N LEU A 9 1.19 3.32 -11.92
CA LEU A 9 1.69 4.29 -10.96
C LEU A 9 3.06 4.84 -11.37
N VAL A 10 3.30 6.10 -10.98
CA VAL A 10 4.64 6.70 -10.98
C VAL A 10 5.06 6.79 -9.52
N LEU A 11 6.19 6.16 -9.17
CA LEU A 11 6.72 6.11 -7.81
C LEU A 11 8.23 6.40 -7.86
N PRO A 12 8.80 7.06 -6.84
CA PRO A 12 10.24 7.16 -6.70
C PRO A 12 10.89 5.77 -6.59
N GLU A 13 11.96 5.54 -7.34
CA GLU A 13 12.72 4.28 -7.32
C GLU A 13 13.26 3.96 -5.91
N THR A 14 13.50 5.00 -5.10
CA THR A 14 13.94 4.88 -3.71
C THR A 14 13.00 4.03 -2.85
N VAL A 15 11.69 4.00 -3.15
CA VAL A 15 10.72 3.12 -2.46
C VAL A 15 11.07 1.65 -2.66
N LEU A 16 11.54 1.29 -3.85
CA LEU A 16 11.87 -0.09 -4.21
C LEU A 16 13.18 -0.55 -3.55
N GLY A 17 14.11 0.37 -3.36
CA GLY A 17 15.42 0.12 -2.75
C GLY A 17 15.50 0.37 -1.23
N ASP A 18 14.46 0.90 -0.59
CA ASP A 18 14.53 1.26 0.83
C ASP A 18 14.51 0.01 1.72
N ASN A 19 15.67 -0.32 2.28
CA ASN A 19 15.86 -1.47 3.18
C ASN A 19 15.21 -1.28 4.56
N ARG A 20 14.69 -0.09 4.88
CA ARG A 20 13.89 0.16 6.10
C ARG A 20 12.46 -0.38 5.96
N LEU A 21 12.00 -0.58 4.73
CA LEU A 21 10.67 -1.12 4.41
C LEU A 21 10.72 -2.62 4.18
N THR A 22 9.76 -3.32 4.75
CA THR A 22 9.44 -4.70 4.40
C THR A 22 8.83 -4.79 3.00
N TYR A 23 8.92 -5.96 2.36
CA TYR A 23 8.27 -6.18 1.06
C TYR A 23 6.76 -5.93 1.12
N PHE A 24 6.11 -6.28 2.23
CA PHE A 24 4.68 -6.02 2.42
C PHE A 24 4.38 -4.51 2.48
N GLU A 25 5.19 -3.72 3.19
CA GLU A 25 5.01 -2.25 3.24
C GLU A 25 5.14 -1.61 1.86
N ARG A 26 6.06 -2.11 1.01
CA ARG A 26 6.19 -1.62 -0.37
C ARG A 26 4.93 -1.91 -1.18
N ILE A 27 4.40 -3.13 -1.11
CA ILE A 27 3.16 -3.52 -1.80
C ILE A 27 1.96 -2.73 -1.27
N LEU A 28 1.88 -2.55 0.05
CA LEU A 28 0.82 -1.77 0.70
C LEU A 28 0.86 -0.31 0.26
N LEU A 29 2.05 0.30 0.20
CA LEU A 29 2.24 1.67 -0.27
C LEU A 29 1.81 1.81 -1.74
N ILE A 30 2.22 0.89 -2.61
CA ILE A 30 1.78 0.86 -4.02
C ILE A 30 0.25 0.87 -4.10
N ASP A 31 -0.42 0.04 -3.30
CA ASP A 31 -1.88 -0.03 -3.32
C ASP A 31 -2.55 1.25 -2.78
N ILE A 32 -2.03 1.81 -1.67
CA ILE A 32 -2.48 3.08 -1.09
C ILE A 32 -2.36 4.21 -2.13
N VAL A 33 -1.21 4.36 -2.77
CA VAL A 33 -0.99 5.41 -3.78
C VAL A 33 -1.90 5.17 -5.00
N SER A 34 -2.14 3.92 -5.41
CA SER A 34 -3.10 3.60 -6.48
C SER A 34 -4.51 4.08 -6.14
N LEU A 35 -4.94 3.90 -4.89
CA LEU A 35 -6.25 4.31 -4.41
C LEU A 35 -6.35 5.85 -4.34
N CYS A 36 -5.30 6.51 -3.84
CA CYS A 36 -5.19 7.97 -3.84
C CYS A 36 -5.25 8.54 -5.27
N LYS A 37 -4.54 7.94 -6.23
CA LYS A 37 -4.58 8.36 -7.64
C LYS A 37 -5.97 8.25 -8.24
N LYS A 38 -6.75 7.24 -7.84
CA LYS A 38 -8.10 7.01 -8.35
C LYS A 38 -9.14 7.97 -7.76
N ASN A 39 -9.08 8.24 -6.46
CA ASN A 39 -10.14 8.91 -5.73
C ASN A 39 -9.72 10.25 -5.08
N GLY A 40 -8.46 10.67 -5.23
CA GLY A 40 -7.88 11.84 -4.56
C GLY A 40 -7.44 11.58 -3.11
N TYR A 41 -7.80 10.43 -2.53
CA TYR A 41 -7.43 10.02 -1.17
C TYR A 41 -7.56 8.50 -1.00
N CYS A 42 -6.90 7.97 0.03
CA CYS A 42 -7.04 6.57 0.44
C CYS A 42 -8.25 6.45 1.37
N TRP A 43 -9.35 5.90 0.85
CA TRP A 43 -10.58 5.64 1.59
C TRP A 43 -10.66 4.28 2.31
N PRO A 44 -9.93 3.21 1.91
CA PRO A 44 -10.13 1.90 2.55
C PRO A 44 -9.65 1.81 4.00
N THR A 45 -10.33 0.96 4.76
CA THR A 45 -10.01 0.66 6.17
C THR A 45 -8.98 -0.45 6.30
N ASN A 46 -8.42 -0.66 7.48
CA ASN A 46 -7.50 -1.79 7.72
C ASN A 46 -8.13 -3.14 7.34
N ARG A 47 -9.45 -3.30 7.54
CA ARG A 47 -10.18 -4.52 7.17
C ARG A 47 -10.12 -4.80 5.68
N TYR A 48 -10.14 -3.76 4.85
CA TYR A 48 -9.99 -3.91 3.39
C TYR A 48 -8.64 -4.53 3.05
N PHE A 49 -7.55 -3.96 3.57
CA PHE A 49 -6.19 -4.45 3.30
C PHE A 49 -5.95 -5.84 3.90
N MET A 50 -6.50 -6.12 5.07
CA MET A 50 -6.46 -7.45 5.68
C MET A 50 -7.06 -8.51 4.75
N ASN A 51 -8.26 -8.25 4.22
CA ASN A 51 -8.95 -9.18 3.35
C ASN A 51 -8.22 -9.31 2.00
N LYS A 52 -7.71 -8.19 1.45
CA LYS A 52 -7.04 -8.15 0.16
C LYS A 52 -5.70 -8.89 0.16
N PHE A 53 -4.90 -8.69 1.20
CA PHE A 53 -3.56 -9.27 1.31
C PHE A 53 -3.48 -10.49 2.22
N ASN A 54 -4.63 -10.99 2.71
CA ASN A 54 -4.72 -12.09 3.64
C ASN A 54 -3.77 -11.93 4.85
N CYS A 55 -3.88 -10.80 5.54
CA CYS A 55 -3.02 -10.45 6.67
C CYS A 55 -3.81 -9.98 7.89
N THR A 56 -3.13 -9.85 9.03
CA THR A 56 -3.77 -9.48 10.30
C THR A 56 -3.95 -7.97 10.44
N LYS A 57 -4.93 -7.54 11.25
CA LYS A 57 -5.13 -6.11 11.57
C LYS A 57 -3.86 -5.47 12.15
N PRO A 58 -3.16 -6.08 13.13
CA PRO A 58 -1.89 -5.56 13.62
C PRO A 58 -0.83 -5.40 12.53
N THR A 59 -0.74 -6.32 11.57
CA THR A 59 0.19 -6.21 10.43
C THR A 59 -0.08 -4.94 9.64
N VAL A 60 -1.32 -4.72 9.19
CA VAL A 60 -1.70 -3.51 8.43
C VAL A 60 -1.42 -2.24 9.24
N SER A 61 -1.85 -2.20 10.49
CA SER A 61 -1.63 -1.04 11.38
C SER A 61 -0.15 -0.72 11.53
N LYS A 62 0.69 -1.73 11.83
CA LYS A 62 2.14 -1.56 12.02
C LYS A 62 2.82 -1.10 10.73
N SER A 63 2.41 -1.62 9.58
CA SER A 63 2.95 -1.23 8.28
C SER A 63 2.60 0.22 7.93
N ILE A 64 1.35 0.65 8.15
CA ILE A 64 0.95 2.05 7.94
C ILE A 64 1.75 2.98 8.88
N SER A 65 1.90 2.60 10.16
CA SER A 65 2.72 3.38 11.10
C SER A 65 4.19 3.46 10.68
N SER A 66 4.76 2.39 10.12
CA SER A 66 6.15 2.38 9.65
C SER A 66 6.33 3.23 8.40
N LEU A 67 5.41 3.15 7.44
CA LEU A 67 5.38 4.03 6.27
C LEU A 67 5.35 5.51 6.68
N SER A 68 4.41 5.88 7.56
CA SER A 68 4.31 7.24 8.09
C SER A 68 5.58 7.67 8.84
N LYS A 69 6.16 6.79 9.66
CA LYS A 69 7.43 7.05 10.37
C LYS A 69 8.58 7.36 9.42
N TYR A 70 8.62 6.72 8.25
CA TYR A 70 9.69 6.91 7.26
C TYR A 70 9.37 7.98 6.21
N GLY A 71 8.22 8.65 6.31
CA GLY A 71 7.84 9.76 5.43
C GLY A 71 7.21 9.34 4.10
N TYR A 72 6.59 8.16 4.06
CA TYR A 72 5.81 7.66 2.93
C TYR A 72 4.31 7.88 3.10
#